data_AF-A0A4Q3UUL9-F1
#
_entry.id   AF-A0A4Q3UUL9-F1
#
_cell.length_a   1.000
_cell.length_b   1.000
_cell.length_c   1.000
_cell.angle_alpha   90.00
_cell.angle_beta   90.00
_cell.angle_gamma   90.00
#
_symmetry.space_group_name_H-M   'P 1'
#
loop_
_entity.id
_entity.type
_entity.pdbx_description
1 polymer ?
#
loop_
_entity_poly.entity_id
_entity_poly.type
_entity_poly.pdbx_seq_one_letter_code
_entity_poly.pdbx_strand_id
1 'polypeptide(L)'
;MMRLPALAVMVLAVTACGESKPPLSAEHVEYTKLCVDAGGDRTHCECQATKVDELTTSGEINPKVREALILQAQGKEDEADAIMLALPYN
;
A
#
# COMPACT_ATOMS: atom_id res chain seq x y z
N MET A 1 -38.72 -2.84 -15.65
CA MET A 1 -37.91 -2.20 -14.60
C MET A 1 -36.87 -3.20 -14.13
N MET A 2 -35.64 -3.11 -14.64
CA MET A 2 -34.52 -3.98 -14.24
C MET A 2 -33.49 -3.07 -13.56
N ARG A 3 -33.32 -3.20 -12.25
CA ARG A 3 -32.27 -2.47 -11.51
C ARG A 3 -30.97 -3.26 -11.68
N LEU A 4 -30.10 -2.81 -12.59
CA LEU A 4 -28.70 -3.23 -12.60
C LEU A 4 -28.02 -2.61 -11.36
N PRO A 5 -27.38 -3.39 -10.48
CA PRO A 5 -26.59 -2.82 -9.40
C PRO A 5 -25.32 -2.20 -10.00
N ALA A 6 -25.11 -0.92 -9.72
CA ALA A 6 -23.91 -0.14 -10.05
C ALA A 6 -22.71 -0.57 -9.17
N LEU A 7 -22.39 -1.86 -9.19
CA LEU A 7 -21.21 -2.47 -8.57
C LEU A 7 -20.40 -3.15 -9.67
N ALA A 8 -20.15 -2.41 -10.74
CA ALA A 8 -19.34 -2.87 -11.84
C ALA A 8 -18.06 -2.02 -11.87
N VAL A 9 -16.97 -2.68 -11.48
CA VAL A 9 -15.62 -2.44 -12.01
C VAL A 9 -14.93 -1.18 -11.49
N MET A 10 -14.42 -1.28 -10.25
CA MET A 10 -13.07 -0.78 -9.98
C MET A 10 -12.10 -1.97 -9.98
N VAL A 11 -11.97 -2.61 -11.15
CA VAL A 11 -10.83 -3.48 -11.45
C VAL A 11 -9.73 -2.56 -11.98
N LEU A 12 -9.12 -1.80 -11.08
CA LEU A 12 -7.98 -0.95 -11.43
C LEU A 12 -6.70 -1.66 -10.99
N ALA A 13 -5.99 -2.19 -11.98
CA ALA A 13 -4.53 -2.33 -12.02
C ALA A 13 -3.84 -3.39 -11.11
N VAL A 14 -4.32 -4.63 -11.06
CA VAL A 14 -3.49 -5.76 -10.56
C VAL A 14 -2.40 -6.17 -11.58
N THR A 15 -2.41 -5.63 -12.80
CA THR A 15 -1.52 -6.07 -13.89
C THR A 15 -0.18 -5.34 -13.97
N ALA A 16 0.18 -4.49 -13.01
CA ALA A 16 1.36 -3.62 -13.12
C ALA A 16 2.40 -3.78 -12.00
N CYS A 17 2.27 -4.78 -11.14
CA CYS A 17 3.33 -5.07 -10.17
C CYS A 17 4.44 -5.83 -10.88
N GLY A 18 5.57 -5.15 -11.13
CA GLY A 18 6.80 -5.81 -11.48
C GLY A 18 7.13 -6.88 -10.45
N GLU A 19 7.77 -7.96 -10.86
CA GLU A 19 8.28 -8.98 -9.92
C GLU A 19 9.07 -8.30 -8.79
N SER A 20 8.72 -8.59 -7.54
CA SER A 20 9.46 -8.12 -6.37
C SER A 20 10.90 -8.60 -6.49
N LYS A 21 11.83 -7.68 -6.77
CA LYS A 21 13.23 -8.02 -7.04
C LYS A 21 14.04 -7.93 -5.74
N PRO A 22 14.62 -9.03 -5.23
CA PRO A 22 15.40 -9.00 -4.00
C PRO A 22 16.67 -8.14 -4.12
N PRO A 23 17.20 -7.58 -3.02
CA PRO A 23 16.73 -7.74 -1.65
C PRO A 23 15.55 -6.82 -1.30
N LEU A 24 14.54 -7.37 -0.63
CA LEU A 24 13.38 -6.62 -0.14
C LEU A 24 13.79 -5.82 1.11
N SER A 25 13.24 -4.60 1.25
CA SER A 25 13.42 -3.79 2.45
C SER A 25 12.71 -4.45 3.66
N ALA A 26 13.07 -4.05 4.88
CA ALA A 26 12.38 -4.55 6.08
C ALA A 26 10.92 -4.09 6.08
N GLU A 27 10.69 -2.86 5.63
CA GLU A 27 9.39 -2.22 5.47
C GLU A 27 8.52 -2.97 4.46
N HIS A 28 9.10 -3.45 3.36
CA HIS A 28 8.40 -4.28 2.38
C HIS A 28 7.89 -5.58 3.00
N VAL A 29 8.77 -6.30 3.69
CA VAL A 29 8.43 -7.58 4.32
C VAL A 29 7.35 -7.38 5.39
N GLU A 30 7.47 -6.31 6.18
CA GLU A 30 6.49 -5.96 7.20
C GLU A 30 5.13 -5.60 6.59
N TYR A 31 5.11 -4.74 5.58
CA TYR A 31 3.88 -4.31 4.93
C TYR A 31 3.16 -5.49 4.24
N THR A 32 3.90 -6.33 3.52
CA THR A 32 3.36 -7.58 2.94
C THR A 32 2.75 -8.47 4.02
N LYS A 33 3.44 -8.65 5.14
CA LYS A 33 2.95 -9.48 6.25
C LYS A 33 1.64 -8.93 6.82
N LEU A 34 1.58 -7.63 7.11
CA LEU A 34 0.38 -6.99 7.66
C LEU A 34 -0.81 -7.13 6.71
N CYS A 35 -0.58 -6.95 5.41
CA CYS A 35 -1.60 -7.15 4.38
C CYS A 35 -2.13 -8.60 4.34
N VAL A 36 -1.25 -9.60 4.45
CA VAL A 36 -1.65 -11.01 4.50
C VAL A 36 -2.40 -11.33 5.80
N ASP A 37 -1.92 -10.83 6.94
CA ASP A 37 -2.56 -11.02 8.25
C ASP A 37 -3.97 -10.39 8.28
N ALA A 38 -4.19 -9.32 7.50
CA ALA A 38 -5.50 -8.71 7.28
C ALA A 38 -6.41 -9.50 6.30
N GLY A 39 -5.95 -10.63 5.76
CA GLY A 39 -6.71 -11.51 4.87
C GLY A 39 -6.47 -11.28 3.38
N GLY A 40 -5.46 -10.49 3.00
CA GLY A 40 -5.06 -10.29 1.61
C GLY A 40 -4.41 -11.53 1.00
N ASP A 41 -4.56 -11.69 -0.32
CA ASP A 41 -3.79 -12.69 -1.06
C ASP A 41 -2.30 -12.33 -1.08
N ARG A 42 -1.41 -13.31 -0.92
CA ARG A 42 0.03 -13.07 -0.82
C ARG A 42 0.58 -12.37 -2.06
N THR A 43 0.21 -12.81 -3.26
CA THR A 43 0.70 -12.20 -4.50
C THR A 43 0.23 -10.75 -4.62
N HIS A 44 -1.01 -10.48 -4.20
CA HIS A 44 -1.52 -9.12 -4.13
C HIS A 44 -0.77 -8.24 -3.12
N CYS A 45 -0.47 -8.76 -1.93
CA CYS A 45 0.26 -8.03 -0.90
C CYS A 45 1.71 -7.71 -1.29
N GLU A 46 2.43 -8.67 -1.87
CA GLU A 46 3.79 -8.46 -2.41
C GLU A 46 3.78 -7.41 -3.53
N CYS A 47 2.73 -7.41 -4.36
CA CYS A 47 2.50 -6.42 -5.40
C CYS A 47 2.31 -5.01 -4.81
N GLN A 48 1.47 -4.86 -3.79
CA GLN A 48 1.30 -3.57 -3.11
C GLN A 48 2.60 -3.07 -2.48
N ALA A 49 3.33 -3.95 -1.79
CA ALA A 49 4.60 -3.60 -1.16
C ALA A 49 5.65 -3.16 -2.19
N THR A 50 5.76 -3.88 -3.32
CA THR A 50 6.62 -3.47 -4.45
C THR A 50 6.22 -2.10 -4.95
N LYS A 51 4.92 -1.82 -5.11
CA LYS A 51 4.48 -0.53 -5.63
C LYS A 51 4.83 0.62 -4.68
N VAL A 52 4.68 0.42 -3.37
CA VAL A 52 5.06 1.41 -2.36
C VAL A 52 6.57 1.68 -2.41
N ASP A 53 7.39 0.64 -2.59
CA ASP A 53 8.84 0.79 -2.75
C ASP A 53 9.21 1.55 -4.03
N GLU A 54 8.58 1.24 -5.17
CA GLU A 54 8.78 1.95 -6.43
C GLU A 54 8.45 3.45 -6.30
N LEU A 55 7.30 3.77 -5.70
CA LEU A 55 6.86 5.16 -5.51
C LEU A 55 7.78 5.91 -4.53
N THR A 56 8.26 5.23 -3.50
CA THR A 56 9.20 5.83 -2.55
C THR A 56 10.56 6.07 -3.21
N THR A 57 11.03 5.13 -4.03
CA THR A 57 12.32 5.21 -4.72
C THR A 57 12.32 6.26 -5.84
N SER A 58 11.22 6.38 -6.57
CA SER A 58 11.03 7.43 -7.60
C SER A 58 10.81 8.82 -7.00
N GLY A 59 10.56 8.91 -5.69
CA GLY A 59 10.26 10.17 -5.00
C GLY A 59 8.83 10.66 -5.23
N GLU A 60 7.96 9.86 -5.85
CA GLU A 60 6.54 10.16 -6.01
C GLU A 60 5.81 10.23 -4.65
N ILE A 61 6.28 9.47 -3.66
CA ILE A 61 5.83 9.61 -2.27
C ILE A 61 7.00 9.88 -1.33
N ASN A 62 6.75 10.67 -0.29
CA ASN A 62 7.71 10.86 0.80
C ASN A 62 7.88 9.53 1.57
N PRO A 63 9.09 9.12 1.97
CA PRO A 63 9.30 7.91 2.79
C PRO A 63 8.44 7.86 4.07
N LYS A 64 8.07 9.02 4.62
CA LYS A 64 7.13 9.15 5.74
C LYS A 64 5.72 8.64 5.40
N VAL A 65 5.29 8.72 4.14
CA VAL A 65 4.02 8.11 3.69
C VAL A 65 4.07 6.59 3.82
N ARG A 66 5.20 5.96 3.47
CA ARG A 66 5.37 4.51 3.67
C ARG A 66 5.31 4.14 5.16
N GLU A 67 5.93 4.93 6.03
CA GLU A 67 5.85 4.76 7.48
C GLU A 67 4.39 4.85 7.97
N ALA A 68 3.64 5.85 7.51
CA ALA A 68 2.22 6.00 7.83
C ALA A 68 1.35 4.83 7.32
N LEU A 69 1.64 4.27 6.14
CA LEU A 69 0.94 3.10 5.61
C LEU A 69 1.16 1.85 6.50
N ILE A 70 2.38 1.65 7.00
CA ILE A 70 2.67 0.55 7.92
C ILE A 70 1.94 0.75 9.25
N LEU A 71 1.95 1.96 9.80
CA LEU A 71 1.22 2.28 11.04
C LEU A 71 -0.30 2.06 10.88
N GLN A 72 -0.89 2.48 9.76
CA GLN A 72 -2.30 2.19 9.45
C GLN A 72 -2.55 0.68 9.39
N ALA A 73 -1.69 -0.09 8.71
CA ALA A 73 -1.82 -1.54 8.63
C ALA A 73 -1.65 -2.25 9.99
N GLN A 74 -0.98 -1.60 10.95
CA GLN A 74 -0.89 -2.05 12.35
C GLN A 74 -2.08 -1.62 13.22
N GLY A 75 -3.04 -0.86 12.68
CA GLY A 75 -4.17 -0.30 13.44
C GLY A 75 -3.81 0.93 14.28
N LYS A 76 -2.68 1.59 14.01
CA LYS A 76 -2.22 2.80 14.69
C LYS A 76 -2.58 4.05 13.89
N GLU A 77 -3.88 4.24 13.69
CA GLU A 77 -4.43 5.29 12.82
C GLU A 77 -4.01 6.70 13.30
N ASP A 78 -4.08 6.99 14.60
CA ASP A 78 -3.68 8.29 15.16
C ASP A 78 -2.19 8.64 14.88
N GLU A 79 -1.29 7.65 14.99
CA GLU A 79 0.14 7.84 14.72
C GLU A 79 0.39 8.06 13.23
N ALA A 80 -0.31 7.32 12.37
CA ALA A 80 -0.22 7.48 10.92
C ALA A 80 -0.75 8.85 10.46
N ASP A 81 -1.89 9.28 11.00
CA ASP A 81 -2.49 10.57 10.70
C ASP A 81 -1.59 11.73 11.12
N ALA A 82 -0.96 11.63 12.30
CA ALA A 82 0.02 12.62 12.75
C ALA A 82 1.20 12.76 11.77
N ILE A 83 1.68 11.65 11.19
CA ILE A 83 2.71 11.69 10.16
C ILE A 83 2.20 12.39 8.90
N MET A 84 1.02 12.00 8.40
CA MET A 84 0.46 12.55 7.18
C MET A 84 0.19 14.06 7.28
N LEU A 85 -0.30 14.52 8.43
CA LEU A 85 -0.54 15.94 8.72
C LEU A 85 0.75 16.77 8.84
N ALA A 86 1.86 16.14 9.24
CA ALA A 86 3.15 16.80 9.35
C ALA A 86 3.89 16.93 8.01
N LEU A 87 3.39 16.29 6.95
CA LEU A 87 4.00 16.40 5.63
C LEU A 87 3.77 17.79 5.03
N PRO A 88 4.79 18.37 4.37
CA PRO A 88 4.59 19.59 3.62
C PRO A 88 3.62 19.30 2.45
N TYR A 89 2.47 19.97 2.45
CA TYR A 89 1.64 20.08 1.25
C TYR A 89 2.34 21.05 0.31
N ASN A 90 2.93 20.54 -0.77
CA ASN A 90 3.45 21.37 -1.87
C ASN A 90 2.31 21.86 -2.76
#